data_AF-A0A100IJJ8-F1
#
_entry.id   AF-A0A100IJJ8-F1
#
_cell.length_a   1.000
_cell.length_b   1.000
_cell.length_c   1.000
_cell.angle_alpha   90.00
_cell.angle_beta   90.00
_cell.angle_gamma   90.00
#
_symmetry.space_group_name_H-M   'P 1'
#
loop_
_entity.id
_entity.type
_entity.pdbx_description
1 polymer ?
#
loop_
_entity_poly.entity_id
_entity_poly.type
_entity_poly.pdbx_seq_one_letter_code
_entity_poly.pdbx_strand_id
1 'polypeptide(L)'
;MSKTFSTDLYGDHRGRHPSMGDLKNRLTVQVKDKLADEVAADPRTAYINYEGRIRNVKEHGKLYENPSHEELTFGPDGSDTGRHGWHGWTTAHLRVTFDAEDI
;
A
#
# COMPACT_ATOMS: atom_id res chain seq x y z
N MET A 1 -12.18 -7.09 -17.23
CA MET A 1 -13.15 -6.73 -16.15
C MET A 1 -12.37 -6.00 -15.08
N SER A 2 -12.81 -4.86 -14.55
CA SER A 2 -12.05 -4.18 -13.49
C SER A 2 -12.30 -4.79 -12.12
N LYS A 3 -11.27 -4.80 -11.26
CA LYS A 3 -11.36 -5.23 -9.86
C LYS A 3 -10.61 -4.26 -8.96
N THR A 4 -11.26 -3.90 -7.85
CA THR A 4 -10.72 -3.00 -6.85
C THR A 4 -10.21 -3.80 -5.65
N PHE A 5 -9.01 -3.47 -5.20
CA PHE A 5 -8.44 -3.93 -3.93
C PHE A 5 -8.22 -2.73 -3.01
N SER A 6 -8.25 -2.97 -1.70
CA SER A 6 -8.01 -1.95 -0.70
C SER A 6 -7.25 -2.53 0.47
N THR A 7 -6.27 -1.79 0.98
CA THR A 7 -5.54 -2.13 2.19
C THR A 7 -5.27 -0.89 3.02
N ASP A 8 -5.12 -1.09 4.32
CA ASP A 8 -4.71 -0.07 5.27
C ASP A 8 -3.40 -0.45 5.94
N LEU A 9 -2.59 0.53 6.30
CA LEU A 9 -1.36 0.33 7.07
C LEU A 9 -1.18 1.43 8.10
N TYR A 10 -1.29 1.05 9.37
CA TYR A 10 -0.89 1.90 10.49
C TYR A 10 0.63 1.95 10.61
N GLY A 11 1.17 3.11 10.96
CA GLY A 11 2.54 3.17 11.48
C GLY A 11 2.80 4.39 12.32
N ASP A 12 3.80 4.25 13.17
CA ASP A 12 4.34 5.31 14.00
C ASP A 12 5.84 5.46 13.77
N HIS A 13 6.37 6.62 14.14
CA HIS A 13 7.80 6.86 14.12
C HIS A 13 8.22 7.80 15.25
N ARG A 14 9.34 7.47 15.89
CA ARG A 14 9.97 8.23 16.96
C ARG A 14 11.40 8.57 16.59
N GLY A 15 11.84 9.75 16.98
CA GLY A 15 13.24 10.11 16.83
C GLY A 15 13.54 11.55 17.21
N ARG A 16 14.83 11.89 17.12
CA ARG A 16 15.31 13.23 17.47
C ARG A 16 14.86 14.29 16.46
N HIS A 17 14.94 14.00 15.16
CA HIS A 17 14.53 14.90 14.04
C HIS A 17 13.67 14.28 12.91
N PRO A 18 12.81 13.26 13.13
CA PRO A 18 11.85 12.83 12.11
C PRO A 18 10.66 13.80 11.97
N SER A 19 9.95 13.69 10.84
CA SER A 19 8.75 14.46 10.56
C SER A 19 7.57 13.58 10.15
N MET A 20 6.36 14.17 10.17
CA MET A 20 5.16 13.52 9.64
C MET A 20 5.30 13.21 8.14
N GLY A 21 6.03 14.05 7.40
CA GLY A 21 6.33 13.82 5.98
C GLY A 21 7.14 12.54 5.76
N ASP A 22 8.16 12.30 6.59
CA ASP A 22 8.98 11.08 6.50
C ASP A 22 8.16 9.83 6.81
N LEU A 23 7.30 9.90 7.85
CA LEU A 23 6.39 8.82 8.20
C LEU A 23 5.44 8.50 7.04
N LYS A 24 4.80 9.51 6.45
CA LYS A 24 3.87 9.35 5.32
C LYS A 24 4.56 8.78 4.09
N ASN A 25 5.75 9.29 3.73
CA ASN A 25 6.53 8.77 2.61
C ASN A 25 6.87 7.29 2.79
N ARG A 26 7.28 6.90 4.01
CA ARG A 26 7.55 5.49 4.33
C ARG A 26 6.27 4.64 4.23
N LEU A 27 5.18 5.11 4.81
CA LEU A 27 3.89 4.42 4.79
C LEU A 27 3.35 4.26 3.37
N THR A 28 3.52 5.25 2.48
CA THR A 28 3.18 5.15 1.06
C THR A 28 3.86 3.95 0.39
N VAL A 29 5.16 3.78 0.60
CA VAL A 29 5.88 2.65 -0.01
C VAL A 29 5.39 1.33 0.57
N GLN A 30 5.27 1.25 1.89
CA GLN A 30 4.91 0.02 2.59
C GLN A 30 3.46 -0.42 2.34
N VAL A 31 2.51 0.51 2.24
CA VAL A 31 1.10 0.18 1.98
C VAL A 31 0.91 -0.34 0.55
N LYS A 32 1.71 0.17 -0.41
CA LYS A 32 1.74 -0.34 -1.79
C LYS A 32 2.34 -1.75 -1.88
N ASP A 33 3.43 -2.00 -1.14
CA ASP A 33 4.01 -3.36 -1.05
C ASP A 33 3.00 -4.34 -0.45
N LYS A 34 2.35 -3.93 0.66
CA LYS A 34 1.31 -4.72 1.32
C LYS A 34 0.16 -5.05 0.36
N LEU A 35 -0.32 -4.08 -0.42
CA LEU A 35 -1.38 -4.32 -1.40
C LEU A 35 -0.95 -5.35 -2.45
N ALA A 36 0.26 -5.24 -2.98
CA ALA A 36 0.76 -6.20 -3.98
C ALA A 36 0.78 -7.63 -3.43
N ASP A 37 1.20 -7.80 -2.17
CA ASP A 37 1.21 -9.09 -1.48
C ASP A 37 -0.21 -9.61 -1.21
N GLU A 38 -1.15 -8.74 -0.81
CA GLU A 38 -2.55 -9.12 -0.60
C GLU A 38 -3.25 -9.53 -1.91
N VAL A 39 -3.01 -8.81 -3.02
CA VAL A 39 -3.53 -9.20 -4.33
C VAL A 39 -2.93 -10.54 -4.74
N ALA A 40 -1.63 -10.75 -4.54
CA ALA A 40 -0.98 -12.03 -4.83
C ALA A 40 -1.52 -13.19 -3.98
N ALA A 41 -2.00 -12.92 -2.77
CA ALA A 41 -2.62 -13.92 -1.90
C ALA A 41 -4.07 -14.26 -2.29
N ASP A 42 -4.74 -13.47 -3.13
CA ASP A 42 -6.07 -13.83 -3.65
C ASP A 42 -5.95 -15.10 -4.50
N PRO A 43 -6.73 -16.17 -4.22
CA PRO A 43 -6.60 -17.45 -4.89
C PRO A 43 -6.91 -17.40 -6.39
N ARG A 44 -7.50 -16.31 -6.88
CA ARG A 44 -7.78 -16.10 -8.31
C ARG A 44 -6.58 -15.47 -9.03
N THR A 45 -5.66 -14.81 -8.34
CA THR A 45 -4.52 -14.11 -8.92
C THR A 45 -3.48 -15.07 -9.46
N ALA A 46 -3.16 -14.94 -10.75
CA ALA A 46 -2.05 -15.64 -11.38
C ALA A 46 -0.79 -14.78 -11.39
N TYR A 47 -0.98 -13.48 -11.63
CA TYR A 47 0.11 -12.53 -11.77
C TYR A 47 -0.34 -11.13 -11.36
N ILE A 48 0.56 -10.39 -10.73
CA ILE A 48 0.41 -8.95 -10.50
C ILE A 48 1.70 -8.22 -10.85
N ASN A 49 1.56 -7.08 -11.55
CA ASN A 49 2.59 -6.07 -11.72
C ASN A 49 2.03 -4.71 -11.34
N TYR A 50 2.35 -4.26 -10.12
CA TYR A 50 1.89 -2.99 -9.58
C TYR A 50 3.06 -2.03 -9.35
N GLU A 51 3.26 -1.09 -10.26
CA GLU A 51 4.38 -0.12 -10.23
C GLU A 51 5.75 -0.80 -10.05
N GLY A 52 5.99 -1.92 -10.72
CA GLY A 52 7.24 -2.71 -10.58
C GLY A 52 7.25 -3.69 -9.40
N ARG A 53 6.19 -3.72 -8.57
CA ARG A 53 5.96 -4.78 -7.57
C ARG A 53 5.38 -5.99 -8.28
N ILE A 54 6.26 -6.83 -8.80
CA ILE A 54 5.89 -8.02 -9.55
C ILE A 54 5.76 -9.22 -8.60
N ARG A 55 4.66 -9.97 -8.73
CA ARG A 55 4.48 -11.30 -8.11
C ARG A 55 3.92 -12.26 -9.14
N ASN A 56 4.62 -13.36 -9.37
CA ASN A 56 4.15 -14.48 -10.18
C ASN A 56 3.68 -15.58 -9.23
N VAL A 57 2.37 -15.85 -9.22
CA VAL A 57 1.71 -16.68 -8.21
C VAL A 57 1.43 -18.09 -8.72
N LYS A 58 0.89 -18.20 -9.94
CA LYS A 58 0.50 -19.47 -10.57
C LYS A 58 0.35 -19.31 -12.08
N GLU A 59 0.30 -20.43 -12.80
CA GLU A 59 0.24 -20.45 -14.26
C GLU A 59 -1.08 -19.92 -14.86
N HIS A 60 -2.20 -20.05 -14.14
CA HIS A 60 -3.53 -19.66 -14.63
C HIS A 60 -4.34 -18.86 -13.62
N GLY A 61 -5.17 -17.95 -14.11
CA GLY A 61 -6.07 -17.11 -13.31
C GLY A 61 -6.10 -15.67 -13.80
N LYS A 62 -6.24 -14.73 -12.86
CA LYS A 62 -6.34 -13.31 -13.17
C LYS A 62 -4.96 -12.66 -13.21
N LEU A 63 -4.71 -11.93 -14.29
CA LEU A 63 -3.59 -11.03 -14.46
C LEU A 63 -4.04 -9.62 -14.05
N TYR A 64 -3.29 -9.00 -13.13
CA TYR A 64 -3.51 -7.64 -12.66
C TYR A 64 -2.29 -6.79 -13.00
N GLU A 65 -2.38 -5.99 -14.06
CA GLU A 65 -1.32 -5.07 -14.49
C GLU A 65 -1.88 -3.66 -14.62
N ASN A 66 -0.98 -2.65 -14.61
CA ASN A 66 -1.27 -1.26 -14.95
C ASN A 66 -2.59 -0.75 -14.35
N PRO A 67 -2.62 -0.44 -13.04
CA PRO A 67 -3.86 -0.03 -12.40
C PRO A 67 -4.46 1.19 -13.10
N SER A 68 -5.77 1.12 -13.37
CA SER A 68 -6.52 2.19 -14.03
C SER A 68 -6.89 3.32 -13.07
N HIS A 69 -6.87 3.05 -11.76
CA HIS A 69 -7.08 4.06 -10.74
C HIS A 69 -6.35 3.71 -9.43
N GLU A 70 -5.81 4.72 -8.77
CA GLU A 70 -5.17 4.63 -7.46
C GLU A 70 -5.60 5.82 -6.60
N GLU A 71 -6.01 5.53 -5.37
CA GLU A 71 -6.33 6.53 -4.36
C GLU A 71 -5.58 6.17 -3.07
N LEU A 72 -4.64 7.03 -2.68
CA LEU A 72 -3.93 6.96 -1.41
C LEU A 72 -4.37 8.13 -0.54
N THR A 73 -4.94 7.82 0.62
CA THR A 73 -5.31 8.81 1.64
C THR A 73 -4.66 8.48 2.97
N PHE A 74 -4.58 9.48 3.85
CA PHE A 74 -4.09 9.30 5.21
C PHE A 74 -5.21 9.64 6.19
N GLY A 75 -5.32 8.81 7.23
CA GLY A 75 -6.20 9.08 8.36
C GLY A 75 -5.73 10.29 9.17
N PRO A 76 -6.44 10.60 10.27
CA PRO A 76 -6.03 11.68 11.17
C PRO A 76 -4.61 11.45 11.70
N ASP A 77 -3.78 12.48 11.54
CA ASP A 77 -2.42 12.47 12.07
C ASP A 77 -2.45 12.68 13.60
N GLY A 78 -1.69 11.88 14.31
CA GLY A 78 -1.27 12.19 15.67
C GLY A 78 0.22 12.55 15.70
N SER A 79 0.58 13.61 16.41
CA SER A 79 1.94 14.11 16.48
C SER A 79 2.20 14.79 17.82
N ASP A 80 3.18 14.30 18.55
CA ASP A 80 3.66 14.84 19.82
C ASP A 80 5.13 15.21 19.72
N THR A 81 5.50 16.32 20.36
CA THR A 81 6.89 16.72 20.56
C THR A 81 7.17 16.80 22.06
N GLY A 82 8.15 16.02 22.53
CA GLY A 82 8.49 15.94 23.95
C GLY A 82 9.98 15.87 24.21
N ARG A 83 10.37 15.65 25.48
CA ARG A 83 11.78 15.51 25.89
C ARG A 83 12.54 14.40 25.14
N HIS A 84 11.83 13.42 24.58
CA HIS A 84 12.40 12.29 23.85
C HIS A 84 12.40 12.48 22.33
N GLY A 85 12.10 13.69 21.85
CA GLY A 85 12.02 14.03 20.43
C GLY A 85 10.59 14.02 19.92
N TRP A 86 10.46 13.91 18.59
CA TRP A 86 9.18 13.85 17.90
C TRP A 86 8.66 12.41 17.87
N HIS A 87 7.36 12.27 18.04
CA HIS A 87 6.62 11.03 17.84
C HIS A 87 5.38 11.34 17.00
N GLY A 88 5.24 10.68 15.86
CA GLY A 88 4.03 10.78 15.06
C GLY A 88 3.49 9.43 14.66
N TRP A 89 2.20 9.36 14.41
CA TRP A 89 1.49 8.19 13.94
C TRP A 89 0.36 8.58 13.00
N THR A 90 0.08 7.72 12.03
CA THR A 90 -1.04 7.87 11.10
C THR A 90 -1.36 6.50 10.48
N THR A 91 -2.44 6.43 9.72
CA THR A 91 -2.82 5.26 8.93
C THR A 91 -2.86 5.64 7.46
N ALA A 92 -2.14 4.91 6.62
CA ALA A 92 -2.29 5.02 5.18
C ALA A 92 -3.42 4.10 4.71
N HIS A 93 -4.29 4.62 3.85
CA HIS A 93 -5.40 3.91 3.23
C HIS A 93 -5.17 3.91 1.72
N LEU A 94 -5.02 2.73 1.13
CA LEU A 94 -4.76 2.58 -0.30
C LEU A 94 -5.89 1.80 -0.94
N ARG A 95 -6.44 2.36 -2.02
CA ARG A 95 -7.42 1.72 -2.88
C ARG A 95 -6.92 1.75 -4.32
N VAL A 96 -6.88 0.59 -4.96
CA VAL A 96 -6.37 0.45 -6.34
C VAL A 96 -7.33 -0.38 -7.17
N THR A 97 -7.63 0.09 -8.36
CA THR A 97 -8.43 -0.62 -9.36
C THR A 97 -7.51 -1.11 -10.47
N PHE A 98 -7.55 -2.41 -10.72
CA PHE A 98 -6.83 -3.05 -11.83
C PHE A 98 -7.82 -3.48 -12.90
N ASP A 99 -7.39 -3.40 -14.15
CA ASP A 99 -8.04 -4.13 -15.23
C ASP A 99 -7.56 -5.59 -15.15
N ALA A 100 -8.53 -6.51 -15.02
CA ALA A 100 -8.27 -7.93 -14.89
C ALA A 100 -8.47 -8.63 -16.23
N GLU A 101 -7.45 -9.38 -16.62
CA GLU A 101 -7.44 -10.28 -17.77
C GLU A 101 -7.28 -11.72 -17.31
N ASP A 102 -7.73 -12.68 -18.11
CA ASP A 102 -7.55 -14.11 -17.85
C ASP A 102 -6.30 -14.60 -18.58
N ILE A 103 -5.50 -15.41 -17.87
CA ILE A 103 -4.36 -16.16 -18.40
C ILE A 103 -4.45 -17.63 -18.02
#